data_AF-A0AAD4DXF5-F1
#
_entry.id   AF-A0AAD4DXF5-F1
#
_cell.length_a   1.000
_cell.length_b   1.000
_cell.length_c   1.000
_cell.angle_alpha   90.00
_cell.angle_beta   90.00
_cell.angle_gamma   90.00
#
_symmetry.space_group_name_H-M   'P 1'
#
loop_
_entity.id
_entity.type
_entity.pdbx_description
1 polymer ?
#
loop_
_entity_poly.entity_id
_entity_poly.type
_entity_poly.pdbx_seq_one_letter_code
_entity_poly.pdbx_strand_id
1 'polypeptide(L)'
;MLKLLWAQPVGSSVAPFQRRERILFYNKHEPYYEFTNFSPHDVVYAGKRYPTSEHLFQSFKFLDSQPAIAEHIRKCGDRPSAVFDEAHRHQKWVRSDWRQVNVEKMEATLRLKFTQHTDLKALLLGTGNAELVENSPKDFFWGIGADGSGRNELGKALERVRDELRYDDKPNRVPPARRDTSRFSLQDLTSLVVAVASPQPSIQSSQRRSVVSTGMGIGPPSTVLPQHQFQAPQRLSIVPAGMAISPQSASPQDAGLCEFCQQKPKYQHHPYCGRTCASQAATMCNHCRSKPKYGKHPYCSRTCAVQAGKAT
;
A
#
# COMPACT_ATOMS: atom_id res chain seq x y z
N MET A 1 -10.58 -23.80 -72.24
CA MET A 1 -9.85 -24.25 -71.03
C MET A 1 -9.31 -23.01 -70.30
N LEU A 2 -10.03 -22.55 -69.26
CA LEU A 2 -9.59 -21.50 -68.35
C LEU A 2 -8.46 -22.05 -67.46
N LYS A 3 -7.30 -21.39 -67.41
CA LYS A 3 -6.32 -21.57 -66.33
C LYS A 3 -6.36 -20.32 -65.45
N LEU A 4 -6.87 -20.51 -64.24
CA LEU A 4 -6.93 -19.50 -63.18
C LEU A 4 -5.52 -19.07 -62.76
N LEU A 5 -5.30 -17.76 -62.72
CA LEU A 5 -4.20 -17.11 -62.02
C LEU A 5 -4.52 -17.13 -60.52
N TRP A 6 -3.75 -17.88 -59.74
CA TRP A 6 -3.76 -17.72 -58.28
C TRP A 6 -2.87 -16.54 -57.90
N ALA A 7 -3.50 -15.39 -57.66
CA ALA A 7 -2.89 -14.31 -56.89
C ALA A 7 -2.79 -14.77 -55.43
N GLN A 8 -1.59 -14.80 -54.86
CA GLN A 8 -1.42 -15.02 -53.44
C GLN A 8 -1.91 -13.78 -52.66
N PRO A 9 -2.71 -13.94 -51.59
CA PRO A 9 -3.01 -12.82 -50.72
C PRO A 9 -1.77 -12.51 -49.89
N VAL A 10 -1.22 -11.31 -50.08
CA VAL A 10 -0.22 -10.73 -49.18
C VAL A 10 -0.94 -10.49 -47.85
N GLY A 11 -0.89 -11.49 -46.98
CA GLY A 11 -1.36 -11.38 -45.60
C GLY A 11 -0.52 -10.32 -44.90
N SER A 12 -1.10 -9.12 -44.72
CA SER A 12 -0.55 -8.09 -43.84
C SER A 12 -0.35 -8.71 -42.46
N SER A 13 0.92 -8.96 -42.14
CA SER A 13 1.42 -9.26 -40.81
C SER A 13 0.79 -8.30 -39.81
N VAL A 14 -0.05 -8.81 -38.92
CA VAL A 14 -0.54 -8.09 -37.75
C VAL A 14 0.69 -7.61 -36.98
N ALA A 15 0.88 -6.28 -36.89
CA ALA A 15 2.03 -5.70 -36.23
C ALA A 15 2.19 -6.27 -34.81
N PRO A 16 3.41 -6.60 -34.36
CA PRO A 16 3.63 -7.06 -32.99
C PRO A 16 3.18 -5.97 -32.02
N PHE A 17 2.56 -6.35 -30.90
CA PHE A 17 2.23 -5.46 -29.78
C PHE A 17 3.39 -4.48 -29.54
N GLN A 18 3.24 -3.22 -29.96
CA GLN A 18 4.26 -2.21 -29.71
C GLN A 18 4.40 -2.05 -28.20
N ARG A 19 5.61 -2.29 -27.68
CA ARG A 19 5.88 -2.06 -26.27
C ARG A 19 5.66 -0.58 -26.00
N ARG A 20 4.84 -0.28 -24.98
CA ARG A 20 4.64 1.09 -24.50
C ARG A 20 5.99 1.63 -24.04
N GLU A 21 6.24 2.91 -24.31
CA GLU A 21 7.32 3.65 -23.67
C GLU A 21 7.20 3.52 -22.15
N ARG A 22 8.33 3.38 -21.44
CA ARG A 22 8.34 3.20 -19.98
C ARG A 22 8.95 4.43 -19.32
N ILE A 23 8.22 5.05 -18.41
CA ILE A 23 8.72 6.13 -17.55
C ILE A 23 9.02 5.54 -16.17
N LEU A 24 10.29 5.52 -15.82
CA LEU A 24 10.79 5.06 -14.53
C LEU A 24 10.84 6.24 -13.57
N PHE A 25 10.36 6.04 -12.34
CA PHE A 25 10.44 7.05 -11.29
C PHE A 25 10.73 6.39 -9.94
N TYR A 26 11.63 6.99 -9.14
CA TYR A 26 11.92 6.54 -7.78
C TYR A 26 12.79 7.54 -7.00
N ASN A 27 13.91 7.98 -7.57
CA ASN A 27 14.89 8.78 -6.85
C ASN A 27 14.53 10.27 -6.82
N LYS A 28 14.73 10.93 -5.67
CA LYS A 28 14.42 12.36 -5.45
C LYS A 28 15.14 13.36 -6.36
N HIS A 29 16.13 12.91 -7.11
CA HIS A 29 16.95 13.72 -8.01
C HIS A 29 16.75 13.35 -9.48
N GLU A 30 15.82 12.44 -9.77
CA GLU A 30 15.46 12.00 -11.10
C GLU A 30 14.11 12.61 -11.52
N PRO A 31 13.85 12.75 -12.82
CA PRO A 31 12.54 13.18 -13.31
C PRO A 31 11.40 12.31 -12.78
N TYR A 32 10.21 12.91 -12.69
CA TYR A 32 8.98 12.24 -12.26
C TYR A 32 8.98 11.74 -10.81
N TYR A 33 9.90 12.22 -9.96
CA TYR A 33 9.85 11.93 -8.52
C TYR A 33 8.51 12.37 -7.88
N GLU A 34 7.84 13.35 -8.48
CA GLU A 34 6.50 13.80 -8.16
C GLU A 34 5.43 12.70 -8.26
N PHE A 35 5.71 11.59 -8.94
CA PHE A 35 4.82 10.42 -8.97
C PHE A 35 4.91 9.55 -7.71
N THR A 36 5.99 9.68 -6.93
CA THR A 36 6.12 8.97 -5.66
C THR A 36 5.21 9.58 -4.58
N ASN A 37 4.82 8.77 -3.59
CA ASN A 37 4.12 9.28 -2.39
C ASN A 37 5.02 10.11 -1.46
N PHE A 38 6.32 10.07 -1.72
CA PHE A 38 7.38 10.69 -0.93
C PHE A 38 7.72 12.10 -1.42
N SER A 39 7.13 12.54 -2.54
CA SER A 39 7.27 13.92 -3.02
C SER A 39 6.63 14.91 -2.03
N PRO A 40 7.19 16.11 -1.82
CA PRO A 40 6.70 17.10 -0.86
C PRO A 40 5.50 17.89 -1.40
N HIS A 41 4.43 17.18 -1.76
CA HIS A 41 3.16 17.74 -2.20
C HIS A 41 2.09 17.34 -1.20
N ASP A 42 1.53 18.33 -0.53
CA ASP A 42 0.53 18.11 0.50
C ASP A 42 -0.80 17.65 -0.10
N VAL A 43 -1.60 16.97 0.73
CA VAL A 43 -2.92 16.49 0.34
C VAL A 43 -3.91 16.90 1.43
N VAL A 44 -5.00 17.54 1.04
CA VAL A 44 -6.13 17.83 1.93
C VAL A 44 -7.15 16.70 1.82
N TYR A 45 -7.52 16.10 2.95
CA TYR A 45 -8.53 15.06 3.06
C TYR A 45 -9.38 15.30 4.31
N ALA A 46 -10.70 15.27 4.18
CA ALA A 46 -11.65 15.55 5.27
C ALA A 46 -11.32 16.83 6.07
N GLY A 47 -10.99 17.92 5.36
CA GLY A 47 -10.63 19.22 5.96
C GLY A 47 -9.25 19.27 6.65
N LYS A 48 -8.48 18.18 6.63
CA LYS A 48 -7.15 18.11 7.23
C LYS A 48 -6.06 18.06 6.17
N ARG A 49 -5.01 18.85 6.36
CA ARG A 49 -3.80 18.83 5.53
C ARG A 49 -2.85 17.72 5.96
N TYR A 50 -2.35 16.96 5.00
CA TYR A 50 -1.33 15.92 5.13
C TYR A 50 -0.07 16.36 4.38
N PRO A 51 1.12 16.41 4.99
CA PRO A 51 2.31 16.97 4.35
C PRO A 51 2.73 16.26 3.05
N THR A 52 2.46 14.95 2.94
CA THR A 52 2.62 14.19 1.70
C THR A 52 1.52 13.15 1.53
N SER A 53 1.39 12.61 0.32
CA SER A 53 0.55 11.44 0.03
C SER A 53 0.86 10.25 0.96
N GLU A 54 2.12 10.04 1.32
CA GLU A 54 2.50 8.98 2.28
C GLU A 54 1.83 9.16 3.65
N HIS A 55 1.69 10.40 4.14
CA HIS A 55 1.02 10.66 5.40
C HIS A 55 -0.45 10.26 5.35
N LEU A 56 -1.16 10.65 4.29
CA LEU A 56 -2.56 10.27 4.13
C LEU A 56 -2.71 8.75 3.99
N PHE A 57 -1.86 8.14 3.14
CA PHE A 57 -1.89 6.72 2.89
C PHE A 57 -1.64 5.88 4.15
N GLN A 58 -0.69 6.29 4.99
CA GLN A 58 -0.43 5.62 6.26
C GLN A 58 -1.54 5.85 7.28
N SER A 59 -2.15 7.05 7.32
CA SER A 59 -3.29 7.34 8.20
C SER A 59 -4.53 6.51 7.83
N PHE A 60 -4.77 6.20 6.54
CA PHE A 60 -5.90 5.36 6.11
C PHE A 60 -5.95 3.97 6.78
N LYS A 61 -4.81 3.47 7.27
CA LYS A 61 -4.74 2.23 8.03
C LYS A 61 -5.49 2.29 9.37
N PHE A 62 -5.72 3.48 9.89
CA PHE A 62 -6.18 3.72 11.27
C PHE A 62 -7.38 4.65 11.40
N LEU A 63 -7.78 5.38 10.34
CA LEU A 63 -8.83 6.42 10.43
C LEU A 63 -10.13 5.93 11.09
N ASP A 64 -10.58 4.73 10.75
CA ASP A 64 -11.89 4.21 11.19
C ASP A 64 -11.83 3.59 12.59
N SER A 65 -10.74 2.89 12.92
CA SER A 65 -10.61 2.09 14.14
C SER A 65 -9.78 2.75 15.24
N GLN A 66 -8.83 3.62 14.88
CA GLN A 66 -7.87 4.25 15.79
C GLN A 66 -7.56 5.69 15.35
N PRO A 67 -8.55 6.61 15.41
CA PRO A 67 -8.40 7.97 14.89
C PRO A 67 -7.28 8.78 15.58
N ALA A 68 -6.97 8.48 16.84
CA ALA A 68 -5.85 9.11 17.56
C ALA A 68 -4.49 8.72 16.94
N ILE A 69 -4.31 7.46 16.53
CA ILE A 69 -3.11 7.00 15.83
C ILE A 69 -3.04 7.64 14.44
N ALA A 70 -4.17 7.71 13.72
CA ALA A 70 -4.22 8.35 12.41
C ALA A 70 -3.82 9.83 12.47
N GLU A 71 -4.27 10.56 13.49
CA GLU A 71 -3.94 11.97 13.72
C GLU A 71 -2.46 12.16 14.13
N HIS A 72 -1.91 11.24 14.92
CA HIS A 72 -0.48 11.20 15.23
C HIS A 72 0.35 11.02 13.96
N ILE A 73 0.03 10.01 13.14
CA ILE A 73 0.72 9.72 11.88
C ILE A 73 0.67 10.93 10.94
N ARG A 74 -0.48 11.61 10.85
CA ARG A 74 -0.63 12.82 10.03
C ARG A 74 0.34 13.94 10.41
N LYS A 75 0.67 14.05 11.70
CA LYS A 75 1.52 15.10 12.26
C LYS A 75 2.98 14.67 12.48
N CYS A 76 3.29 13.38 12.35
CA CYS A 76 4.59 12.88 12.76
C CYS A 76 5.64 13.07 11.66
N GLY A 77 6.73 13.75 12.00
CA GLY A 77 7.93 13.86 11.18
C GLY A 77 7.77 14.67 9.89
N ASP A 78 8.85 15.28 9.45
CA ASP A 78 8.88 16.00 8.16
C ASP A 78 9.27 15.08 7.00
N ARG A 79 9.73 13.86 7.31
CA ARG A 79 10.25 12.89 6.35
C ARG A 79 9.25 11.76 6.15
N PRO A 80 8.78 11.52 4.91
CA PRO A 80 7.84 10.42 4.62
C PRO A 80 8.33 9.03 5.07
N SER A 81 9.65 8.79 5.08
CA SER A 81 10.21 7.54 5.61
C SER A 81 9.92 7.34 7.10
N ALA A 82 9.93 8.40 7.91
CA ALA A 82 9.63 8.32 9.34
C ALA A 82 8.16 8.00 9.61
N VAL A 83 7.26 8.47 8.73
CA VAL A 83 5.82 8.22 8.79
C VAL A 83 5.52 6.75 8.52
N PHE A 84 6.18 6.17 7.52
CA PHE A 84 6.11 4.74 7.24
C PHE A 84 6.55 3.90 8.46
N ASP A 85 7.70 4.24 9.04
CA ASP A 85 8.24 3.55 10.22
C ASP A 85 7.28 3.68 11.41
N GLU A 86 6.71 4.87 11.63
CA GLU A 86 5.76 5.12 12.72
C GLU A 86 4.48 4.31 12.55
N ALA A 87 3.87 4.32 11.37
CA ALA A 87 2.70 3.49 11.09
C ALA A 87 3.00 2.00 11.28
N HIS A 88 4.21 1.55 10.95
CA HIS A 88 4.63 0.16 11.18
C HIS A 88 4.75 -0.20 12.67
N ARG A 89 5.12 0.74 13.55
CA ARG A 89 5.10 0.51 15.02
C ARG A 89 3.70 0.20 15.53
N HIS A 90 2.66 0.72 14.86
CA HIS A 90 1.26 0.49 15.18
C HIS A 90 0.61 -0.66 14.39
N GLN A 91 1.39 -1.55 13.77
CA GLN A 91 0.88 -2.60 12.87
C GLN A 91 -0.25 -3.45 13.46
N LYS A 92 -0.27 -3.67 14.79
CA LYS A 92 -1.32 -4.43 15.50
C LYS A 92 -2.71 -3.79 15.44
N TRP A 93 -2.79 -2.51 15.09
CA TRP A 93 -4.00 -1.70 15.07
C TRP A 93 -4.48 -1.34 13.66
N VAL A 94 -3.74 -1.79 12.64
CA VAL A 94 -4.13 -1.58 11.24
C VAL A 94 -5.47 -2.26 11.00
N ARG A 95 -6.37 -1.57 10.29
CA ARG A 95 -7.67 -2.10 9.86
C ARG A 95 -7.55 -3.51 9.26
N SER A 96 -8.49 -4.38 9.61
CA SER A 96 -8.44 -5.81 9.28
C SER A 96 -8.53 -6.11 7.79
N ASP A 97 -9.17 -5.23 7.03
CA ASP A 97 -9.38 -5.30 5.58
C ASP A 97 -8.29 -4.56 4.76
N TRP A 98 -7.18 -4.14 5.40
CA TRP A 98 -6.16 -3.31 4.74
C TRP A 98 -5.64 -3.90 3.43
N ARG A 99 -5.49 -5.23 3.34
CA ARG A 99 -4.98 -5.89 2.13
C ARG A 99 -5.97 -5.83 0.97
N GLN A 100 -7.26 -5.71 1.26
CA GLN A 100 -8.33 -5.60 0.28
C GLN A 100 -8.47 -4.17 -0.22
N VAL A 101 -8.26 -3.18 0.66
CA VAL A 101 -8.53 -1.76 0.35
C VAL A 101 -7.28 -0.92 0.07
N ASN A 102 -6.06 -1.42 0.29
CA ASN A 102 -4.85 -0.61 0.16
C ASN A 102 -4.66 0.01 -1.24
N VAL A 103 -4.97 -0.71 -2.31
CA VAL A 103 -4.86 -0.21 -3.69
C VAL A 103 -5.87 0.91 -3.94
N GLU A 104 -7.11 0.73 -3.47
CA GLU A 104 -8.15 1.76 -3.55
C GLU A 104 -7.78 3.02 -2.74
N LYS A 105 -7.29 2.86 -1.51
CA LYS A 105 -6.84 3.99 -0.68
C LYS A 105 -5.63 4.71 -1.29
N MET A 106 -4.77 3.99 -2.01
CA MET A 106 -3.71 4.60 -2.80
C MET A 106 -4.28 5.45 -3.93
N GLU A 107 -5.23 4.92 -4.71
CA GLU A 107 -5.89 5.68 -5.77
C GLU A 107 -6.62 6.91 -5.25
N ALA A 108 -7.34 6.81 -4.12
CA ALA A 108 -7.95 7.97 -3.48
C ALA A 108 -6.90 9.05 -3.15
N THR A 109 -5.78 8.63 -2.56
CA THR A 109 -4.66 9.52 -2.20
C THR A 109 -4.06 10.20 -3.43
N LEU A 110 -3.76 9.42 -4.46
CA LEU A 110 -3.18 9.92 -5.71
C LEU A 110 -4.16 10.85 -6.41
N ARG A 111 -5.44 10.47 -6.51
CA ARG A 111 -6.46 11.32 -7.11
C ARG A 111 -6.52 12.67 -6.42
N LEU A 112 -6.56 12.71 -5.08
CA LEU A 112 -6.52 13.97 -4.33
C LEU A 112 -5.26 14.78 -4.63
N LYS A 113 -4.08 14.14 -4.62
CA LYS A 113 -2.82 14.81 -4.97
C LYS A 113 -2.87 15.45 -6.36
N PHE A 114 -3.23 14.67 -7.37
CA PHE A 114 -3.22 15.11 -8.77
C PHE A 114 -4.41 16.01 -9.13
N THR A 115 -5.48 16.08 -8.34
CA THR A 115 -6.55 17.08 -8.53
C THR A 115 -6.26 18.39 -7.80
N GLN A 116 -5.55 18.33 -6.66
CA GLN A 116 -5.21 19.53 -5.89
C GLN A 116 -4.03 20.30 -6.49
N HIS A 117 -3.10 19.63 -7.17
CA HIS A 117 -1.91 20.25 -7.78
C HIS A 117 -2.00 20.22 -9.32
N THR A 118 -2.30 21.38 -9.94
CA THR A 118 -2.57 21.48 -11.39
C THR A 118 -1.34 21.20 -12.26
N ASP A 119 -0.16 21.57 -11.79
CA ASP A 119 1.13 21.24 -12.38
C ASP A 119 1.38 19.72 -12.39
N LEU A 120 1.10 19.03 -11.27
CA LEU A 120 1.20 17.57 -11.22
C LEU A 120 0.15 16.89 -12.10
N LYS A 121 -1.08 17.43 -12.15
CA LYS A 121 -2.12 16.96 -13.08
C LYS A 121 -1.60 16.99 -14.51
N ALA A 122 -1.05 18.13 -14.92
CA ALA A 122 -0.48 18.31 -16.26
C ALA A 122 0.69 17.37 -16.51
N LEU A 123 1.59 17.19 -15.53
CA LEU A 123 2.71 16.25 -15.61
C LEU A 123 2.23 14.82 -15.84
N LEU A 124 1.23 14.35 -15.08
CA LEU A 124 0.67 13.00 -15.21
C LEU A 124 -0.04 12.81 -16.56
N LEU A 125 -0.84 13.77 -17.00
CA LEU A 125 -1.51 13.71 -18.31
C LEU A 125 -0.51 13.74 -19.47
N GLY A 126 0.56 14.52 -19.33
CA GLY A 126 1.65 14.67 -20.29
C GLY A 126 2.45 13.39 -20.55
N THR A 127 2.36 12.39 -19.67
CA THR A 127 2.97 11.06 -19.90
C THR A 127 2.32 10.27 -21.05
N GLY A 128 1.21 10.77 -21.61
CA GLY A 128 0.55 10.10 -22.73
C GLY A 128 0.21 8.65 -22.39
N ASN A 129 0.46 7.73 -23.31
CA ASN A 129 0.20 6.30 -23.06
C ASN A 129 1.44 5.56 -22.53
N ALA A 130 2.45 6.25 -21.99
CA ALA A 130 3.60 5.58 -21.39
C ALA A 130 3.17 4.69 -20.21
N GLU A 131 3.84 3.57 -20.03
CA GLU A 131 3.80 2.76 -18.82
C GLU A 131 4.54 3.49 -17.70
N LEU A 132 3.88 3.66 -16.55
CA LEU A 132 4.48 4.29 -15.38
C LEU A 132 5.04 3.22 -14.46
N VAL A 133 6.32 3.31 -14.12
CA VAL A 133 7.04 2.26 -13.40
C VAL A 133 7.73 2.82 -12.17
N GLU A 134 7.26 2.45 -10.98
CA GLU A 134 7.95 2.75 -9.74
C GLU A 134 9.19 1.85 -9.63
N ASN A 135 10.36 2.43 -9.90
CA ASN A 135 11.64 1.74 -9.98
C ASN A 135 12.28 1.49 -8.61
N SER A 136 11.46 1.18 -7.61
CA SER A 136 11.94 0.87 -6.26
C SER A 136 12.65 -0.49 -6.25
N PRO A 137 13.95 -0.57 -5.88
CA PRO A 137 14.65 -1.85 -5.79
C PRO A 137 14.23 -2.66 -4.54
N LYS A 138 13.48 -2.05 -3.62
CA LYS A 138 13.14 -2.64 -2.31
C LYS A 138 11.68 -3.07 -2.22
N ASP A 139 10.79 -2.42 -2.96
CA ASP A 139 9.36 -2.67 -2.90
C ASP A 139 8.89 -3.48 -4.12
N PHE A 140 8.47 -4.72 -3.87
CA PHE A 140 7.97 -5.65 -4.90
C PHE A 140 6.44 -5.58 -5.06
N PHE A 141 5.74 -4.83 -4.21
CA PHE A 141 4.30 -4.64 -4.34
C PHE A 141 3.99 -3.33 -5.06
N TRP A 142 4.45 -2.20 -4.51
CA TRP A 142 4.22 -0.88 -5.10
C TRP A 142 5.15 -0.63 -6.29
N GLY A 143 6.39 -1.10 -6.22
CA GLY A 143 7.38 -1.01 -7.29
C GLY A 143 7.72 -2.34 -7.97
N ILE A 144 8.78 -2.31 -8.78
CA ILE A 144 9.27 -3.48 -9.55
C ILE A 144 10.31 -4.34 -8.82
N GLY A 145 10.79 -3.93 -7.65
CA GLY A 145 11.81 -4.67 -6.90
C GLY A 145 13.17 -4.74 -7.61
N ALA A 146 14.16 -5.30 -6.93
CA ALA A 146 15.55 -5.34 -7.42
C ALA A 146 15.74 -6.18 -8.69
N ASP A 147 14.87 -7.16 -8.95
CA ASP A 147 14.95 -8.07 -10.11
C ASP A 147 13.91 -7.74 -11.20
N GLY A 148 13.13 -6.67 -11.03
CA GLY A 148 12.09 -6.25 -11.96
C GLY A 148 10.80 -7.09 -11.93
N SER A 149 10.69 -8.09 -11.04
CA SER A 149 9.52 -8.99 -10.94
C SER A 149 8.37 -8.46 -10.07
N GLY A 150 8.56 -7.30 -9.46
CA GLY A 150 7.56 -6.64 -8.62
C GLY A 150 6.29 -6.26 -9.38
N ARG A 151 5.22 -6.05 -8.62
CA ARG A 151 3.87 -5.86 -9.17
C ARG A 151 3.64 -4.46 -9.74
N ASN A 152 4.46 -3.47 -9.39
CA ASN A 152 4.31 -2.09 -9.84
C ASN A 152 2.89 -1.53 -9.61
N GLU A 153 2.27 -1.81 -8.46
CA GLU A 153 0.90 -1.37 -8.19
C GLU A 153 0.78 0.16 -8.12
N LEU A 154 1.84 0.90 -7.76
CA LEU A 154 1.78 2.37 -7.75
C LEU A 154 1.71 2.92 -9.18
N GLY A 155 2.56 2.41 -10.07
CA GLY A 155 2.51 2.75 -11.49
C GLY A 155 1.13 2.49 -12.09
N LYS A 156 0.56 1.31 -11.83
CA LYS A 156 -0.81 0.96 -12.29
C LYS A 156 -1.89 1.84 -11.67
N ALA A 157 -1.74 2.26 -10.42
CA ALA A 157 -2.67 3.19 -9.77
C ALA A 157 -2.62 4.58 -10.42
N LEU A 158 -1.41 5.10 -10.68
CA LEU A 158 -1.21 6.35 -11.42
C LEU A 158 -1.81 6.31 -12.82
N GLU A 159 -1.65 5.20 -13.56
CA GLU A 159 -2.25 5.05 -14.88
C GLU A 159 -3.78 5.09 -14.83
N ARG A 160 -4.39 4.47 -13.82
CA ARG A 160 -5.85 4.52 -13.63
C ARG A 160 -6.32 5.93 -13.28
N VAL A 161 -5.64 6.61 -12.36
CA VAL A 161 -5.92 8.01 -12.04
C VAL A 161 -5.75 8.92 -13.27
N ARG A 162 -4.71 8.69 -14.08
CA ARG A 162 -4.49 9.41 -15.35
C ARG A 162 -5.68 9.24 -16.30
N ASP A 163 -6.16 8.00 -16.48
CA ASP A 163 -7.28 7.71 -17.36
C ASP A 163 -8.60 8.30 -16.86
N GLU A 164 -8.79 8.36 -15.54
CA GLU A 164 -9.93 9.03 -14.92
C GLU A 164 -9.88 10.55 -15.16
N LEU A 165 -8.73 11.19 -14.92
CA LEU A 165 -8.56 12.64 -15.10
C LEU A 165 -8.72 13.07 -16.56
N ARG A 166 -8.33 12.22 -17.53
CA ARG A 166 -8.57 12.46 -18.96
C ARG A 166 -10.05 12.53 -19.32
N TYR A 167 -10.86 11.74 -18.62
CA TYR A 167 -12.29 11.70 -18.86
C TYR A 167 -12.95 12.97 -18.33
N ASP A 168 -12.57 13.41 -17.13
CA ASP A 168 -13.16 14.59 -16.50
C ASP A 168 -12.87 15.88 -17.31
N ASP A 169 -11.76 15.91 -18.07
CA ASP A 169 -11.44 17.00 -19.01
C ASP A 169 -12.21 16.91 -20.37
N LYS A 170 -12.91 15.80 -20.65
CA LYS A 170 -13.66 15.58 -21.92
C LYS A 170 -15.08 15.07 -21.65
N PRO A 171 -16.05 15.98 -21.37
CA PRO A 171 -17.39 15.61 -20.91
C PRO A 171 -18.23 14.79 -21.91
N ASN A 172 -17.80 14.67 -23.16
CA ASN A 172 -18.57 14.03 -24.25
C ASN A 172 -18.06 12.64 -24.68
N ARG A 173 -17.18 12.00 -23.90
CA ARG A 173 -16.80 10.59 -24.12
C ARG A 173 -17.68 9.69 -23.26
N VAL A 174 -18.02 8.50 -23.74
CA VAL A 174 -18.70 7.48 -22.91
C VAL A 174 -17.68 6.92 -21.91
N PRO A 175 -18.00 6.83 -20.60
CA PRO A 175 -17.04 6.33 -19.63
C PRO A 175 -16.75 4.86 -19.91
N PRO A 176 -15.48 4.41 -19.84
CA PRO A 176 -15.20 2.99 -19.86
C PRO A 176 -15.97 2.33 -18.71
N ALA A 177 -16.59 1.18 -18.98
CA ALA A 177 -17.57 0.47 -18.14
C ALA A 177 -17.03 -0.06 -16.78
N ARG A 178 -16.00 0.58 -16.19
CA ARG A 178 -15.37 0.19 -14.93
C ARG A 178 -15.42 1.29 -13.86
N ARG A 179 -16.36 2.24 -13.94
CA ARG A 179 -16.62 3.16 -12.82
C ARG A 179 -17.41 2.43 -11.74
N ASP A 180 -16.73 1.53 -11.03
CA ASP A 180 -17.26 1.00 -9.80
C ASP A 180 -16.97 2.01 -8.68
N THR A 181 -17.79 3.06 -8.62
CA THR A 181 -17.73 4.07 -7.54
C THR A 181 -18.11 3.48 -6.19
N SER A 182 -18.61 2.23 -6.14
CA SER A 182 -18.90 1.51 -4.89
C SER A 182 -17.65 1.18 -4.07
N ARG A 183 -16.45 1.35 -4.66
CA ARG A 183 -15.20 1.17 -3.94
C ARG A 183 -14.92 2.27 -2.92
N PHE A 184 -15.18 3.54 -3.25
CA PHE A 184 -14.85 4.63 -2.36
C PHE A 184 -15.90 4.81 -1.26
N SER A 185 -15.46 5.01 -0.02
CA SER A 185 -16.38 5.37 1.07
C SER A 185 -17.01 6.75 0.82
N LEU A 186 -18.15 7.05 1.46
CA LEU A 186 -18.78 8.37 1.36
C LEU A 186 -17.80 9.50 1.72
N GLN A 187 -16.93 9.28 2.72
CA GLN A 187 -15.94 10.26 3.14
C GLN A 187 -14.85 10.50 2.07
N ASP A 188 -14.46 9.45 1.35
CA ASP A 188 -13.54 9.57 0.21
C ASP A 188 -14.20 10.38 -0.90
N LEU A 189 -15.46 10.07 -1.26
CA LEU A 189 -16.20 10.78 -2.29
C LEU A 189 -16.41 12.25 -1.95
N THR A 190 -16.82 12.58 -0.72
CA THR A 190 -16.99 13.98 -0.30
C THR A 190 -15.68 14.76 -0.38
N SER A 191 -14.56 14.16 0.04
CA SER A 191 -13.25 14.83 -0.02
C SER A 191 -12.79 15.07 -1.46
N LEU A 192 -13.16 14.18 -2.39
CA LEU A 192 -12.86 14.35 -3.82
C LEU A 192 -13.64 15.50 -4.47
N VAL A 193 -14.90 15.72 -4.08
CA VAL A 193 -15.72 16.83 -4.62
C VAL A 193 -15.16 18.19 -4.16
N VAL A 194 -14.75 18.31 -2.90
CA VAL A 194 -14.21 19.56 -2.34
C VAL A 194 -12.86 19.95 -2.98
N ALA A 195 -12.03 18.97 -3.35
CA ALA A 195 -10.75 19.21 -4.01
C ALA A 195 -10.90 19.93 -5.36
N VAL A 196 -11.97 19.65 -6.10
CA VAL A 196 -12.25 20.29 -7.42
C VAL A 196 -12.69 21.76 -7.25
N ALA A 197 -13.26 22.11 -6.10
CA ALA A 197 -13.87 23.43 -5.87
C ALA A 197 -12.93 24.45 -5.23
N SER A 198 -11.71 24.08 -4.83
CA SER A 198 -10.80 24.96 -4.09
C SER A 198 -9.74 25.61 -5.00
N PRO A 199 -9.71 26.95 -5.15
CA PRO A 199 -8.61 27.63 -5.83
C PRO A 199 -7.32 27.53 -5.01
N GLN A 200 -6.21 27.13 -5.65
CA GLN A 200 -4.90 27.11 -5.00
C GLN A 200 -4.40 28.54 -4.72
N PRO A 201 -3.94 28.86 -3.50
CA PRO A 201 -3.25 30.11 -3.23
C PRO A 201 -1.85 30.07 -3.85
N SER A 202 -1.50 31.11 -4.60
CA SER A 202 -0.18 31.32 -5.15
C SER A 202 0.86 31.46 -4.03
N ILE A 203 1.91 30.64 -4.09
CA ILE A 203 3.04 30.73 -3.16
C ILE A 203 3.84 31.99 -3.52
N GLN A 204 3.72 33.04 -2.71
CA GLN A 204 4.70 34.12 -2.66
C GLN A 204 5.76 33.80 -1.60
N SER A 205 7.01 33.80 -2.06
CA SER A 205 8.22 33.65 -1.27
C SER A 205 8.54 34.87 -0.40
N SER A 206 9.19 34.60 0.74
CA SER A 206 9.99 35.55 1.57
C SER A 206 9.16 36.43 2.52
N GLN A 207 9.50 36.62 3.81
CA GLN A 207 10.81 36.71 4.45
C GLN A 207 10.78 36.19 5.90
N ARG A 208 11.92 35.64 6.33
CA ARG A 208 12.28 35.45 7.74
C ARG A 208 12.22 36.78 8.51
N ARG A 209 11.66 36.76 9.71
CA ARG A 209 12.11 37.63 10.81
C ARG A 209 12.36 36.79 12.06
N SER A 210 13.63 36.79 12.47
CA SER A 210 14.07 36.39 13.80
C SER A 210 13.57 37.39 14.83
N VAL A 211 13.10 36.91 15.98
CA VAL A 211 13.12 37.68 17.23
C VAL A 211 13.65 36.75 18.33
N VAL A 212 14.77 37.15 18.89
CA VAL A 212 15.39 36.66 20.12
C VAL A 212 14.77 37.41 21.29
N SER A 213 14.63 36.75 22.46
CA SER A 213 15.00 37.25 23.81
C SER A 213 14.06 36.65 24.89
N THR A 214 14.56 35.70 25.70
CA THR A 214 15.00 35.83 27.12
C THR A 214 13.91 35.56 28.17
N GLY A 215 14.20 34.65 29.10
CA GLY A 215 13.45 34.48 30.34
C GLY A 215 13.94 33.27 31.14
N MET A 216 14.90 33.50 32.04
CA MET A 216 15.38 32.56 33.06
C MET A 216 14.28 32.27 34.10
N GLY A 217 14.30 31.08 34.72
CA GLY A 217 13.78 30.96 36.09
C GLY A 217 13.44 29.56 36.63
N ILE A 218 14.40 28.99 37.40
CA ILE A 218 14.25 28.30 38.71
C ILE A 218 13.31 27.09 38.84
N GLY A 219 13.86 25.96 39.30
CA GLY A 219 13.18 24.69 39.60
C GLY A 219 12.53 24.59 41.01
N PRO A 220 12.42 23.37 41.61
CA PRO A 220 11.15 22.68 41.93
C PRO A 220 10.88 22.57 43.45
N PRO A 221 9.86 21.82 43.95
CA PRO A 221 10.07 20.37 44.22
C PRO A 221 8.84 19.42 44.20
N SER A 222 9.17 18.14 44.08
CA SER A 222 8.62 16.89 44.67
C SER A 222 7.22 16.81 45.29
N THR A 223 6.49 15.75 44.93
CA THR A 223 5.78 14.92 45.92
C THR A 223 5.68 13.46 45.47
N VAL A 224 5.88 12.57 46.44
CA VAL A 224 5.99 11.11 46.40
C VAL A 224 4.67 10.48 46.86
N LEU A 225 4.38 9.23 46.43
CA LEU A 225 3.65 8.11 47.11
C LEU A 225 2.65 7.39 46.15
N PRO A 226 2.24 6.14 46.42
CA PRO A 226 3.07 4.96 46.67
C PRO A 226 2.65 3.73 45.82
N GLN A 227 3.52 2.72 45.87
CA GLN A 227 3.33 1.38 45.32
C GLN A 227 2.22 0.61 46.06
N HIS A 228 1.37 -0.10 45.32
CA HIS A 228 0.56 -1.19 45.86
C HIS A 228 1.01 -2.52 45.25
N GLN A 229 1.56 -3.36 46.14
CA GLN A 229 1.74 -4.79 45.94
C GLN A 229 0.36 -5.46 45.91
N PHE A 230 0.15 -6.38 44.96
CA PHE A 230 -0.87 -7.41 45.08
C PHE A 230 -0.23 -8.78 44.88
N GLN A 231 -0.40 -9.61 45.90
CA GLN A 231 0.04 -11.00 45.98
C GLN A 231 -0.86 -11.91 45.13
N ALA A 232 -0.24 -12.99 44.66
CA ALA A 232 -0.89 -14.13 44.00
C ALA A 232 -1.70 -14.99 44.98
N PRO A 233 -2.64 -15.80 44.47
CA PRO A 233 -2.93 -17.09 45.05
C PRO A 233 -2.53 -18.27 44.13
N GLN A 234 -2.24 -19.37 44.81
CA GLN A 234 -1.74 -20.66 44.33
C GLN A 234 -2.86 -21.61 43.86
N ARG A 235 -2.46 -22.52 42.96
CA ARG A 235 -2.89 -23.92 42.75
C ARG A 235 -4.37 -24.27 42.52
N LEU A 236 -4.63 -25.02 41.44
CA LEU A 236 -4.80 -26.48 41.49
C LEU A 236 -4.86 -27.07 40.05
N SER A 237 -4.18 -28.20 39.88
CA SER A 237 -4.07 -28.98 38.64
C SER A 237 -5.12 -30.09 38.62
N ILE A 238 -5.76 -30.36 37.49
CA ILE A 238 -6.34 -31.66 37.15
C ILE A 238 -6.14 -31.93 35.65
N VAL A 239 -5.57 -33.10 35.35
CA VAL A 239 -5.36 -33.70 34.03
C VAL A 239 -6.42 -34.78 33.83
N PRO A 240 -6.75 -35.15 32.57
CA PRO A 240 -6.51 -36.54 32.23
C PRO A 240 -5.94 -36.77 30.81
N ALA A 241 -5.14 -37.85 30.72
CA ALA A 241 -4.80 -38.59 29.50
C ALA A 241 -6.07 -39.22 28.89
N GLY A 242 -6.18 -39.59 27.62
CA GLY A 242 -5.29 -39.73 26.47
C GLY A 242 -6.05 -40.58 25.44
N MET A 243 -5.67 -40.58 24.17
CA MET A 243 -5.75 -41.72 23.22
C MET A 243 -5.33 -41.28 21.82
N ALA A 244 -4.42 -42.05 21.23
CA ALA A 244 -3.89 -41.89 19.89
C ALA A 244 -4.71 -42.71 18.88
N ILE A 245 -4.98 -42.16 17.69
CA ILE A 245 -5.35 -42.93 16.48
C ILE A 245 -4.69 -42.28 15.24
N SER A 246 -4.08 -43.16 14.45
CA SER A 246 -3.28 -43.04 13.22
C SER A 246 -3.97 -42.35 12.01
N PRO A 247 -3.21 -42.04 10.93
CA PRO A 247 -3.60 -41.06 9.91
C PRO A 247 -4.49 -41.68 8.84
N GLN A 248 -5.63 -41.03 8.54
CA GLN A 248 -6.48 -41.39 7.41
C GLN A 248 -6.21 -40.46 6.21
N SER A 249 -5.69 -41.11 5.18
CA SER A 249 -5.81 -40.88 3.74
C SER A 249 -6.69 -39.71 3.27
N ALA A 250 -6.08 -38.92 2.38
CA ALA A 250 -6.70 -37.89 1.55
C ALA A 250 -7.89 -38.39 0.72
N SER A 251 -8.97 -37.61 0.73
CA SER A 251 -9.98 -37.57 -0.33
C SER A 251 -9.75 -36.32 -1.21
N PRO A 252 -10.05 -36.39 -2.52
CA PRO A 252 -9.71 -35.35 -3.46
C PRO A 252 -10.82 -34.29 -3.55
N GLN A 253 -10.40 -33.07 -3.90
CA GLN A 253 -11.22 -31.91 -4.30
C GLN A 253 -11.60 -30.91 -3.20
N ASP A 254 -10.62 -30.08 -2.84
CA ASP A 254 -10.83 -28.64 -2.96
C ASP A 254 -9.50 -28.02 -3.40
N ALA A 255 -9.46 -27.32 -4.53
CA ALA A 255 -8.24 -26.67 -4.99
C ALA A 255 -8.03 -25.43 -4.10
N GLY A 256 -7.44 -25.67 -2.93
CA GLY A 256 -7.19 -24.67 -1.91
C GLY A 256 -6.51 -23.43 -2.48
N LEU A 257 -6.90 -22.26 -1.96
CA LEU A 257 -6.26 -20.99 -2.29
C LEU A 257 -4.76 -21.06 -1.99
N CYS A 258 -3.95 -20.32 -2.75
CA CYS A 258 -2.52 -20.21 -2.51
C CYS A 258 -2.24 -19.88 -1.03
N GLU A 259 -1.47 -20.70 -0.33
CA GLU A 259 -1.19 -20.51 1.09
C GLU A 259 -0.47 -19.19 1.38
N PHE A 260 0.21 -18.62 0.38
CA PHE A 260 0.93 -17.36 0.50
C PHE A 260 0.07 -16.13 0.17
N CYS A 261 -0.54 -16.09 -1.01
CA CYS A 261 -1.27 -14.91 -1.52
C CYS A 261 -2.80 -15.04 -1.50
N GLN A 262 -3.32 -16.21 -1.12
CA GLN A 262 -4.74 -16.57 -1.07
C GLN A 262 -5.51 -16.33 -2.38
N GLN A 263 -4.79 -16.27 -3.51
CA GLN A 263 -5.39 -16.28 -4.84
C GLN A 263 -5.53 -17.71 -5.34
N LYS A 264 -6.51 -17.94 -6.23
CA LYS A 264 -6.71 -19.24 -6.87
C LYS A 264 -5.41 -19.64 -7.61
N PRO A 265 -4.78 -20.77 -7.28
CA PRO A 265 -3.55 -21.19 -7.93
C PRO A 265 -3.76 -21.35 -9.44
N LYS A 266 -2.79 -20.88 -10.24
CA LYS A 266 -2.78 -21.12 -11.69
C LYS A 266 -2.63 -22.61 -12.02
N TYR A 267 -1.99 -23.37 -11.14
CA TYR A 267 -1.77 -24.81 -11.24
C TYR A 267 -2.60 -25.52 -10.17
N GLN A 268 -3.48 -26.43 -10.59
CA GLN A 268 -4.25 -27.27 -9.67
C GLN A 268 -3.30 -28.20 -8.89
N HIS A 269 -3.65 -28.54 -7.65
CA HIS A 269 -2.89 -29.44 -6.75
C HIS A 269 -1.54 -28.92 -6.21
N HIS A 270 -1.24 -27.62 -6.29
CA HIS A 270 -0.08 -27.03 -5.63
C HIS A 270 -0.48 -26.03 -4.53
N PRO A 271 0.22 -26.01 -3.37
CA PRO A 271 -0.08 -25.11 -2.25
C PRO A 271 0.17 -23.62 -2.57
N TYR A 272 0.84 -23.32 -3.69
CA TYR A 272 1.18 -21.95 -4.09
C TYR A 272 0.81 -21.67 -5.54
N CYS A 273 0.40 -20.43 -5.86
CA CYS A 273 -0.01 -20.03 -7.21
C CYS A 273 1.16 -19.88 -8.21
N GLY A 274 2.40 -19.93 -7.73
CA GLY A 274 3.60 -19.83 -8.55
C GLY A 274 4.88 -19.92 -7.72
N ARG A 275 6.03 -20.00 -8.40
CA ARG A 275 7.37 -20.13 -7.78
C ARG A 275 7.69 -18.99 -6.81
N THR A 276 7.22 -17.78 -7.11
CA THR A 276 7.41 -16.60 -6.24
C THR A 276 6.69 -16.76 -4.90
N CYS A 277 5.42 -17.20 -4.92
CA CYS A 277 4.64 -17.43 -3.71
C CYS A 277 5.25 -18.57 -2.87
N ALA A 278 5.74 -19.63 -3.52
CA ALA A 278 6.44 -20.71 -2.83
C ALA A 278 7.76 -20.23 -2.17
N SER A 279 8.56 -19.45 -2.89
CA SER A 279 9.82 -18.89 -2.38
C SER A 279 9.58 -17.90 -1.23
N GLN A 280 8.54 -17.07 -1.32
CA GLN A 280 8.24 -16.11 -0.26
C GLN A 280 7.71 -16.83 0.99
N ALA A 281 6.80 -17.81 0.82
CA ALA A 281 6.30 -18.63 1.93
C ALA A 281 7.43 -19.32 2.70
N ALA A 282 8.45 -19.84 2.01
CA ALA A 282 9.61 -20.47 2.63
C ALA A 282 10.45 -19.56 3.54
N THR A 283 10.29 -18.23 3.42
CA THR A 283 11.03 -17.24 4.21
C THR A 283 10.17 -16.53 5.26
N MET A 284 8.88 -16.89 5.38
CA MET A 284 7.97 -16.30 6.36
C MET A 284 7.90 -17.14 7.63
N CYS A 285 7.48 -16.51 8.73
CA CYS A 285 7.19 -17.24 9.95
C CYS A 285 6.01 -18.20 9.76
N ASN A 286 6.19 -19.45 10.16
CA ASN A 286 5.17 -20.51 10.05
C ASN A 286 3.91 -20.25 10.90
N HIS A 287 3.97 -19.34 11.88
CA HIS A 287 2.83 -18.95 12.71
C HIS A 287 2.22 -17.61 12.31
N CYS A 288 3.03 -16.54 12.35
CA CYS A 288 2.58 -15.16 12.18
C CYS A 288 2.59 -14.69 10.72
N ARG A 289 3.17 -15.49 9.80
CA ARG A 289 3.45 -15.16 8.39
C ARG A 289 4.20 -13.84 8.16
N SER A 290 4.81 -13.26 9.19
CA SER A 290 5.69 -12.10 9.09
C SER A 290 7.12 -12.56 8.83
N LYS A 291 7.90 -11.73 8.14
CA LYS A 291 9.31 -12.02 7.84
C LYS A 291 10.12 -12.09 9.13
N PRO A 292 10.80 -13.21 9.44
CA PRO A 292 11.68 -13.31 10.59
C PRO A 292 12.83 -12.30 10.52
N LYS A 293 13.22 -11.74 11.67
CA LYS A 293 14.33 -10.77 11.78
C LYS A 293 15.64 -11.33 11.22
N TYR A 294 15.83 -12.65 11.30
CA TYR A 294 16.93 -13.36 10.67
C TYR A 294 16.31 -14.42 9.75
N GLY A 295 16.46 -14.26 8.44
CA GLY A 295 15.76 -15.02 7.38
C GLY A 295 16.08 -16.52 7.30
N LYS A 296 16.69 -17.11 8.34
CA LYS A 296 16.97 -18.54 8.47
C LYS A 296 16.15 -19.23 9.55
N HIS A 297 15.30 -18.52 10.29
CA HIS A 297 14.50 -19.12 11.37
C HIS A 297 13.03 -19.34 10.95
N PRO A 298 12.43 -20.49 11.32
CA PRO A 298 11.03 -20.81 10.97
C PRO A 298 9.99 -19.93 11.69
N TYR A 299 10.39 -19.15 12.70
CA TYR A 299 9.49 -18.28 13.45
C TYR A 299 10.03 -16.86 13.62
N CYS A 300 9.13 -15.87 13.61
CA CYS A 300 9.44 -14.45 13.76
C CYS A 300 9.83 -14.06 15.19
N SER A 301 9.42 -14.86 16.19
CA SER A 301 9.71 -14.64 17.62
C SER A 301 9.60 -15.96 18.41
N ARG A 302 10.13 -15.98 19.64
CA ARG A 302 9.89 -17.10 20.59
C ARG A 302 8.40 -17.30 20.88
N THR A 303 7.65 -16.20 20.97
CA THR A 303 6.18 -16.25 21.17
C THR A 303 5.50 -17.01 20.04
N CYS A 304 5.87 -16.73 18.79
CA CYS A 304 5.31 -17.42 17.63
C CYS A 304 5.72 -18.89 17.54
N ALA A 305 6.92 -19.25 17.99
CA ALA A 305 7.33 -20.65 18.11
C ALA A 305 6.49 -21.40 19.16
N VAL A 306 6.26 -20.79 20.33
CA VAL A 306 5.44 -21.36 21.42
C VAL A 306 3.97 -21.46 21.02
N GLN A 307 3.42 -20.45 20.34
CA GLN A 307 2.03 -20.47 19.88
C GLN A 307 1.81 -21.50 18.76
N ALA A 308 2.81 -21.71 17.89
CA ALA A 308 2.75 -22.78 16.88
C ALA A 308 2.73 -24.18 17.53
N GLY A 309 3.54 -24.41 18.57
CA GLY A 309 3.58 -25.70 19.28
C GLY A 309 2.38 -25.98 20.19
N LYS A 310 1.48 -25.00 20.39
CA LYS A 310 0.19 -25.18 21.10
C LYS A 310 -0.98 -25.49 20.15
N ALA A 311 -0.77 -25.35 18.84
CA ALA A 311 -1.79 -25.56 17.81
C ALA A 311 -1.72 -26.95 17.15
N THR A 312 -0.87 -27.84 17.69
CA THR A 312 -0.67 -29.24 17.31
C THR A 312 -1.11 -30.14 18.45
#